data_AF-A0A9D7D9A9-F1
#
_entry.id   AF-A0A9D7D9A9-F1
#
_cell.length_a   1.000
_cell.length_b   1.000
_cell.length_c   1.000
_cell.angle_alpha   90.00
_cell.angle_beta   90.00
_cell.angle_gamma   90.00
#
_symmetry.space_group_name_H-M   'P 1'
#
loop_
_entity.id
_entity.type
_entity.pdbx_description
1 polymer ?
#
loop_
_entity_poly.entity_id
_entity_poly.type
_entity_poly.pdbx_seq_one_letter_code
_entity_poly.pdbx_strand_id
1 'polypeptide(L)' 'MTDLDAIHARAASLNALSDESVHGQRGGDISVKPWRERSFYVNDPWGISLLRQAGTVYAG' A
#
# COMPACT_ATOMS: atom_id res chain seq x y z
N MET A 1 -5.09 -7.64 6.03
CA MET A 1 -4.48 -6.92 7.17
C MET A 1 -5.53 -6.14 7.95
N THR A 2 -5.59 -6.24 9.27
CA THR A 2 -6.65 -5.54 10.05
C THR A 2 -6.28 -4.07 10.34
N ASP A 3 -4.99 -3.77 10.51
CA ASP A 3 -4.49 -2.41 10.77
C ASP A 3 -3.45 -2.03 9.71
N LEU A 4 -3.91 -1.37 8.64
CA LEU A 4 -3.05 -0.97 7.53
C LEU A 4 -2.17 0.25 7.91
N ASP A 5 -2.68 1.12 8.78
CA ASP A 5 -2.00 2.34 9.21
C ASP A 5 -0.79 2.04 10.09
N ALA A 6 -0.92 1.10 11.04
CA ALA A 6 0.22 0.68 11.87
C ALA A 6 1.36 0.07 11.03
N ILE A 7 1.01 -0.67 9.98
CA ILE A 7 2.01 -1.30 9.10
C ILE A 7 2.64 -0.29 8.16
N HIS A 8 1.89 0.68 7.68
CA HIS A 8 2.43 1.81 6.94
C HIS A 8 3.43 2.62 7.78
N ALA A 9 3.09 2.93 9.03
CA ALA A 9 4.01 3.61 9.95
C ALA A 9 5.30 2.81 10.16
N ARG A 10 5.20 1.48 10.30
CA ARG A 10 6.38 0.60 10.38
C ARG A 10 7.19 0.61 9.07
N ALA A 11 6.53 0.52 7.92
CA ALA A 11 7.21 0.57 6.61
C ALA A 11 7.93 1.91 6.40
N ALA A 12 7.32 3.02 6.82
CA ALA A 12 7.94 4.35 6.81
C ALA A 12 9.21 4.38 7.69
N SER A 13 9.15 3.83 8.91
CA SER A 13 10.31 3.76 9.81
C SER A 13 11.47 2.92 9.26
N LEU A 14 11.16 1.97 8.38
CA LEU A 14 12.15 1.11 7.71
C LEU A 14 12.61 1.67 6.36
N ASN A 15 12.15 2.86 5.96
CA ASN A 15 12.37 3.44 4.64
C ASN A 15 12.00 2.47 3.49
N ALA A 16 10.93 1.69 3.71
CA ALA A 16 10.48 0.65 2.79
C ALA A 16 9.30 1.11 1.92
N LEU A 17 8.83 2.36 2.04
CA LEU A 17 7.74 2.86 1.19
C LEU A 17 8.22 3.07 -0.24
N SER A 18 7.38 2.71 -1.22
CA SER A 18 7.72 2.92 -2.62
C SER A 18 7.56 4.39 -3.03
N ASP A 19 8.55 4.93 -3.74
CA ASP A 19 8.49 6.29 -4.32
C ASP A 19 7.96 6.32 -5.75
N GLU A 20 7.66 5.16 -6.33
CA GLU A 20 7.11 5.05 -7.69
C GLU A 20 5.78 5.79 -7.82
N SER A 21 5.52 6.37 -8.99
CA SER A 21 4.24 7.01 -9.28
C SER A 21 3.26 5.95 -9.79
N VAL A 22 2.27 5.62 -8.96
CA VAL A 22 1.23 4.63 -9.27
C VAL A 22 -0.13 5.30 -9.30
N HIS A 23 -0.80 5.25 -10.45
CA HIS A 23 -2.08 5.94 -10.68
C HIS A 23 -2.03 7.46 -10.41
N GLY A 24 -0.88 8.10 -10.67
CA GLY A 24 -0.69 9.53 -10.44
C GLY A 24 -0.51 9.93 -8.96
N GLN A 25 -0.32 8.96 -8.08
CA GLN A 25 0.00 9.16 -6.65
C GLN A 25 1.30 8.44 -6.30
N ARG A 26 1.96 8.81 -5.21
CA ARG A 26 3.12 8.05 -4.72
C ARG A 26 2.64 6.67 -4.26
N GLY A 27 3.31 5.62 -4.71
CA GLY A 27 2.95 4.23 -4.43
C GLY A 27 2.93 3.92 -2.93
N GLY A 28 3.85 4.53 -2.18
CA GLY A 28 3.97 4.40 -0.73
C GLY A 28 2.87 5.10 0.07
N ASP A 29 2.03 5.94 -0.55
CA ASP A 29 0.92 6.57 0.15
C ASP A 29 -0.26 5.59 0.25
N ILE A 30 -0.87 5.49 1.43
CA ILE A 30 -2.14 4.77 1.54
C ILE A 30 -3.19 5.54 0.75
N SER A 31 -3.74 4.88 -0.27
CA SER A 31 -4.77 5.44 -1.13
C SER A 31 -5.92 4.45 -1.30
N VAL A 32 -7.13 4.99 -1.53
CA VAL A 32 -8.30 4.20 -1.91
C VAL A 32 -8.36 4.15 -3.42
N LYS A 33 -8.27 2.95 -3.99
CA LYS A 33 -8.33 2.72 -5.43
C LYS A 33 -9.76 2.84 -5.95
N PRO A 34 -9.96 3.00 -7.27
CA PRO A 34 -11.30 3.12 -7.88
C PRO A 34 -12.24 1.96 -7.53
N TRP A 35 -11.70 0.76 -7.29
CA TRP A 35 -12.43 -0.43 -6.84
C TRP A 35 -12.54 -0.54 -5.31
N ARG A 36 -12.49 0.58 -4.59
CA ARG A 36 -12.64 0.74 -3.12
C ARG A 36 -11.57 0.07 -2.26
N GLU A 37 -10.54 -0.50 -2.86
CA GLU A 37 -9.41 -1.08 -2.13
C GLU A 37 -8.56 0.00 -1.46
N ARG A 38 -8.25 -0.16 -0.16
CA ARG A 38 -7.24 0.65 0.53
C ARG A 38 -5.92 -0.11 0.58
N SER A 39 -4.88 0.45 -0.02
CA SER A 39 -3.57 -0.19 -0.13
C SER A 39 -2.41 0.79 -0.36
N PHE A 40 -1.18 0.31 -0.18
CA PHE A 40 0.06 1.02 -0.50
C PHE A 40 1.15 0.02 -0.94
N TYR A 41 2.19 0.52 -1.58
CA TYR A 41 3.32 -0.25 -2.08
C TYR A 41 4.56 -0.10 -1.20
N VAL A 42 5.27 -1.20 -0.99
CA VAL A 42 6.56 -1.25 -0.31
C VAL A 42 7.62 -1.82 -1.22
N ASN A 43 8.85 -1.35 -1.05
CA ASN A 43 10.05 -1.93 -1.62
C ASN A 43 10.57 -2.99 -0.67
N ASP A 44 10.69 -4.21 -1.14
CA ASP A 44 11.30 -5.33 -0.44
C ASP A 44 12.45 -5.93 -1.28
N PRO A 45 13.26 -6.86 -0.73
CA PRO A 45 14.40 -7.44 -1.46
C PRO A 45 14.06 -8.19 -2.75
N TRP A 46 12.79 -8.52 -2.98
CA TRP A 46 12.29 -9.22 -4.17
C TRP A 46 11.53 -8.30 -5.13
N GLY A 47 11.44 -7.00 -4.82
CA GLY A 47 10.82 -5.98 -5.67
C GLY A 47 9.75 -5.18 -4.95
N ILE A 48 8.69 -4.84 -5.66
CA ILE A 48 7.58 -4.03 -5.13
C ILE A 48 6.46 -4.96 -4.66
N SER A 49 6.12 -4.88 -3.37
CA SER A 49 5.00 -5.59 -2.76
C SER A 49 3.81 -4.67 -2.51
N LEU A 50 2.60 -5.18 -2.73
CA LEU A 50 1.35 -4.48 -2.44
C LEU A 50 0.80 -4.94 -1.09
N LEU A 51 0.58 -3.99 -0.18
CA LEU A 51 -0.08 -4.23 1.10
C LEU A 51 -1.51 -3.71 1.09
N ARG A 52 -2.47 -4.60 1.35
CA ARG A 52 -3.91 -4.36 1.26
C ARG A 52 -4.63 -4.53 2.59
N GLN A 53 -5.58 -3.64 2.86
CA GLN A 53 -6.50 -3.78 3.99
C GLN A 53 -7.40 -5.03 3.84
N ALA A 54 -7.60 -5.80 4.91
CA ALA A 54 -8.53 -6.93 4.91
C ALA A 54 -9.98 -6.41 4.79
N GLY A 55 -10.85 -7.21 4.18
CA GLY A 55 -12.27 -6.88 4.01
C GLY A 55 -12.58 -6.07 2.75
N THR A 56 -11.58 -5.60 2.01
CA THR A 56 -11.80 -5.04 0.68
C THR A 56 -11.93 -6.14 -0.37
N VAL A 57 -13.15 -6.36 -0.84
CA VAL A 57 -13.49 -7.30 -1.93
C VAL A 57 -13.53 -6.51 -3.24
N TYR A 58 -12.79 -6.98 -4.24
CA TYR A 58 -12.94 -6.49 -5.62
C TYR A 58 -14.32 -6.90 -6.12
N ALA A 59 -15.21 -5.92 -6.36
CA ALA A 59 -16.61 -6.20 -6.69
C ALA A 59 -16.87 -6.53 -8.18
N GLY A 60 -15.86 -6.57 -9.04
CA GLY A 60 -16.04 -6.68 -10.49
C GLY A 60 -16.00 -5.33 -11.16
#